data_AF-A0A832IE43-F1
#
_entry.id   AF-A0A832IE43-F1
#
_cell.length_a   1.000
_cell.length_b   1.000
_cell.length_c   1.000
_cell.angle_alpha   90.00
_cell.angle_beta   90.00
_cell.angle_gamma   90.00
#
_symmetry.space_group_name_H-M   'P 1'
#
loop_
_entity.id
_entity.type
_entity.pdbx_description
1 polymer ?
#
loop_
_entity_poly.entity_id
_entity_poly.type
_entity_poly.pdbx_seq_one_letter_code
_entity_poly.pdbx_strand_id
1 'polypeptide(L)'
;MRKILSILIGIILLAAAAFIAKKFIDNKNKRKPEVKKIIKKVPIDTVKNKEVPIVITSSGNLTAKQKIEIYAEVQGVLKRSAKEFKAGTAYRKGEIILHINSDEFYANLQSQKSNFYNTITAILPDIRLDYPDEFQKWQRYLNSFDLNKTTPKLPTFSSDKEKYFISGRGITTAYYNVKNLEVKLS
;
A
#
# COMPACT_ATOMS: atom_id res chain seq x y z
N MET A 1 -11.40 120.56 69.73
CA MET A 1 -10.58 119.61 68.92
C MET A 1 -10.96 118.12 69.08
N ARG A 2 -12.19 117.75 69.53
CA ARG A 2 -12.61 116.32 69.62
C ARG A 2 -13.54 115.83 68.49
N LYS A 3 -14.29 116.73 67.82
CA LYS A 3 -15.27 116.35 66.76
C LYS A 3 -14.66 116.06 65.38
N ILE A 4 -13.49 116.62 65.08
CA ILE A 4 -12.80 116.44 63.78
C ILE A 4 -12.11 115.07 63.71
N LEU A 5 -11.57 114.58 64.83
CA LEU A 5 -10.87 113.30 64.90
C LEU A 5 -11.81 112.10 64.64
N SER A 6 -13.04 112.15 65.14
CA SER A 6 -14.05 111.12 64.91
C SER A 6 -14.51 111.03 63.45
N ILE A 7 -14.57 112.16 62.73
CA ILE A 7 -14.93 112.20 61.30
C ILE A 7 -13.78 111.60 60.46
N LEU A 8 -12.54 111.94 60.80
CA LEU A 8 -11.36 111.42 60.09
C LEU A 8 -11.24 109.89 60.21
N ILE A 9 -11.49 109.35 61.42
CA ILE A 9 -11.51 107.91 61.67
C ILE A 9 -12.64 107.20 60.91
N GLY A 10 -13.82 107.82 60.82
CA GLY A 10 -14.94 107.28 60.03
C GLY A 10 -14.60 107.18 58.54
N ILE A 11 -13.93 108.20 57.99
CA ILE A 11 -13.50 108.22 56.58
C ILE A 11 -12.44 107.14 56.32
N ILE A 12 -11.48 106.97 57.22
CA ILE A 12 -10.44 105.93 57.13
C ILE A 12 -11.07 104.53 57.15
N LEU A 13 -12.07 104.29 58.01
CA LEU A 13 -12.72 102.99 58.13
C LEU A 13 -13.51 102.61 56.85
N LEU A 14 -14.21 103.59 56.25
CA LEU A 14 -14.92 103.40 54.98
C LEU A 14 -13.95 103.11 53.82
N ALA A 15 -12.83 103.83 53.76
CA ALA A 15 -11.80 103.58 52.75
C ALA A 15 -11.18 102.19 52.88
N ALA A 16 -10.90 101.74 54.10
CA ALA A 16 -10.37 100.40 54.37
C ALA A 16 -11.38 99.29 53.98
N ALA A 17 -12.66 99.47 54.31
CA ALA A 17 -13.71 98.51 53.95
C ALA A 17 -13.87 98.38 52.42
N ALA A 18 -13.85 99.51 51.70
CA ALA A 18 -13.92 99.50 50.24
C ALA A 18 -12.72 98.78 49.61
N PHE A 19 -11.53 98.96 50.17
CA PHE A 19 -10.31 98.31 49.67
C PHE A 19 -10.34 96.78 49.89
N ILE A 20 -10.82 96.32 51.05
CA ILE A 20 -10.96 94.89 51.36
C ILE A 20 -12.00 94.25 50.44
N ALA A 21 -13.15 94.89 50.24
CA ALA A 21 -14.20 94.37 49.36
C ALA A 21 -13.71 94.20 47.92
N LYS A 22 -12.95 95.18 47.39
CA LYS A 22 -12.36 95.10 46.05
C LYS A 22 -11.41 93.91 45.91
N LYS A 23 -10.58 93.65 46.93
CA LYS A 23 -9.63 92.53 46.95
C LYS A 23 -10.31 91.15 46.95
N PHE A 24 -11.48 91.01 47.59
CA PHE A 24 -12.25 89.76 47.58
C PHE A 24 -12.96 89.49 46.25
N ILE A 25 -13.38 90.54 45.54
CA ILE A 25 -14.06 90.41 44.24
C ILE A 25 -13.06 89.98 43.16
N ASP A 26 -11.87 90.59 43.12
CA ASP A 26 -10.85 90.26 42.11
C ASP A 26 -10.29 88.84 42.27
N ASN A 27 -10.35 88.25 43.46
CA ASN A 27 -9.81 86.90 43.70
C ASN A 27 -10.78 85.75 43.41
N LYS A 28 -11.89 86.01 42.70
CA LYS A 28 -12.92 85.00 42.41
C LYS A 28 -12.66 84.27 41.09
N ASN A 29 -11.50 83.64 40.95
CA ASN A 29 -11.18 82.79 39.79
C ASN A 29 -11.81 81.39 39.93
N LYS A 30 -13.04 81.23 39.45
CA LYS A 30 -13.67 79.91 39.28
C LYS A 30 -13.08 79.22 38.05
N ARG A 31 -12.20 78.22 38.23
CA ARG A 31 -11.74 77.35 37.13
C ARG A 31 -12.96 76.60 36.54
N LYS A 32 -13.24 76.81 35.26
CA LYS A 32 -14.28 76.05 34.55
C LYS A 32 -13.80 74.59 34.39
N PRO A 33 -14.61 73.58 34.76
CA PRO A 33 -14.23 72.19 34.57
C PRO A 33 -14.18 71.85 33.07
N GLU A 34 -13.12 71.19 32.63
CA GLU A 34 -13.02 70.67 31.25
C GLU A 34 -13.99 69.50 31.06
N VAL A 35 -14.83 69.61 30.03
CA VAL A 35 -15.81 68.58 29.67
C VAL A 35 -15.08 67.39 29.05
N LYS A 36 -14.92 66.31 29.81
CA LYS A 36 -14.38 65.04 29.29
C LYS A 36 -15.39 64.42 28.33
N LYS A 37 -15.08 64.38 27.03
CA LYS A 37 -15.85 63.63 26.03
C LYS A 37 -15.82 62.14 26.37
N ILE A 38 -16.97 61.57 26.70
CA ILE A 38 -17.11 60.14 26.99
C ILE A 38 -17.22 59.39 25.65
N ILE A 39 -16.12 58.79 25.20
CA ILE A 39 -16.14 57.91 24.02
C ILE A 39 -16.50 56.51 24.49
N LYS A 40 -17.72 56.07 24.16
CA LYS A 40 -18.18 54.70 24.44
C LYS A 40 -17.54 53.76 23.42
N LYS A 41 -16.52 53.00 23.84
CA LYS A 41 -15.94 51.94 23.01
C LYS A 41 -16.78 50.67 23.17
N VAL A 42 -17.10 50.04 22.05
CA VAL A 42 -17.73 48.71 22.01
C VAL A 42 -16.72 47.71 21.43
N PRO A 43 -16.61 46.50 21.99
CA PRO A 43 -15.79 45.46 21.40
C PRO A 43 -16.44 45.01 20.10
N ILE A 44 -15.65 44.99 19.02
CA ILE A 44 -16.04 44.41 17.74
C ILE A 44 -15.06 43.30 17.39
N ASP A 45 -15.57 42.26 16.75
CA ASP A 45 -14.74 41.22 16.13
C ASP A 45 -14.98 41.24 14.62
N THR A 46 -13.90 41.14 13.85
CA THR A 46 -13.96 41.21 12.39
C THR A 46 -14.00 39.79 11.83
N VAL A 47 -15.15 39.40 11.29
CA VAL A 47 -15.32 38.07 10.68
C VAL A 47 -14.43 37.96 9.45
N LYS A 48 -13.56 36.95 9.43
CA LYS A 48 -12.79 36.54 8.26
C LYS A 48 -13.30 35.20 7.78
N ASN A 49 -13.80 35.15 6.55
CA ASN A 49 -14.21 33.92 5.91
C ASN A 49 -12.99 33.01 5.74
N LYS A 50 -13.10 31.77 6.23
CA LYS A 50 -12.10 30.72 6.05
C LYS A 50 -12.81 29.43 5.68
N GLU A 51 -12.20 28.65 4.82
CA GLU A 51 -12.65 27.28 4.56
C GLU A 51 -12.26 26.41 5.75
N VAL A 52 -13.24 25.73 6.35
CA VAL A 52 -13.02 24.82 7.48
C VAL A 52 -13.19 23.39 6.95
N PRO A 53 -12.13 22.57 6.92
CA PRO A 53 -12.24 21.21 6.43
C PRO A 53 -13.09 20.36 7.39
N ILE A 54 -14.02 19.59 6.84
CA ILE A 54 -14.80 18.60 7.59
C ILE A 54 -14.01 17.29 7.58
N VAL A 55 -13.49 16.88 8.74
CA VAL A 55 -12.79 15.59 8.90
C VAL A 55 -13.79 14.55 9.38
N ILE A 56 -14.07 13.54 8.55
CA ILE A 56 -14.93 12.42 8.90
C ILE A 56 -14.05 11.23 9.28
N THR A 57 -14.13 10.81 10.54
CA THR A 57 -13.44 9.60 11.03
C THR A 57 -14.34 8.38 10.84
N SER A 58 -13.80 7.33 10.24
CA SER A 58 -14.50 6.05 10.07
C SER A 58 -13.66 4.92 10.66
N SER A 59 -14.34 3.91 11.21
CA SER A 59 -13.73 2.70 11.77
C SER A 59 -14.06 1.51 10.89
N GLY A 60 -13.12 0.59 10.71
CA GLY A 60 -13.32 -0.63 9.96
C GLY A 60 -12.28 -1.68 10.30
N ASN A 61 -12.50 -2.90 9.82
CA ASN A 61 -11.55 -4.00 10.02
C ASN A 61 -10.39 -3.88 9.04
N LEU A 62 -9.18 -4.13 9.53
CA LEU A 62 -7.98 -4.19 8.70
C LEU A 62 -7.82 -5.59 8.13
N THR A 63 -7.43 -5.66 6.86
CA THR A 63 -7.03 -6.89 6.20
C THR A 63 -5.64 -6.73 5.61
N ALA A 64 -4.94 -7.86 5.43
CA ALA A 64 -3.62 -7.83 4.80
C ALA A 64 -3.74 -7.29 3.38
N LYS A 65 -2.87 -6.33 3.02
CA LYS A 65 -2.80 -5.78 1.65
C LYS A 65 -2.56 -6.86 0.60
N GLN A 66 -1.76 -7.87 0.94
CA GLN A 66 -1.47 -9.03 0.10
C GLN A 66 -1.68 -10.28 0.94
N LYS A 67 -2.75 -11.01 0.65
CA LYS A 67 -3.02 -12.33 1.22
C LYS A 67 -2.81 -13.36 0.12
N ILE A 68 -1.94 -14.31 0.36
CA ILE A 68 -1.68 -15.44 -0.55
C ILE A 68 -1.98 -16.73 0.18
N GLU A 69 -2.51 -17.69 -0.55
CA GLU A 69 -2.70 -19.06 -0.09
C GLU A 69 -1.69 -19.93 -0.83
N ILE A 70 -1.02 -20.80 -0.09
CA ILE A 70 0.06 -21.64 -0.62
C ILE A 70 -0.45 -23.08 -0.62
N TYR A 71 -0.29 -23.74 -1.76
CA TYR A 71 -0.68 -25.12 -1.98
C TYR A 71 0.55 -25.92 -2.36
N ALA A 72 0.60 -27.19 -1.93
CA ALA A 72 1.65 -28.11 -2.37
C ALA A 72 1.26 -28.69 -3.73
N GLU A 73 2.17 -28.60 -4.71
CA GLU A 73 1.96 -29.18 -6.04
C GLU A 73 2.19 -30.70 -6.08
N VAL A 74 3.00 -31.19 -5.14
CA VAL A 74 3.34 -32.61 -4.98
C VAL A 74 2.95 -33.13 -3.60
N GLN A 75 2.66 -34.43 -3.55
CA GLN A 75 2.47 -35.16 -2.30
C GLN A 75 3.79 -35.78 -1.87
N GLY A 76 4.01 -35.88 -0.56
CA GLY A 76 5.20 -36.53 -0.01
C GLY A 76 5.38 -36.29 1.48
N VAL A 77 6.52 -36.75 2.00
CA VAL A 77 6.87 -36.62 3.41
C VAL A 77 7.59 -35.30 3.66
N LEU A 78 7.18 -34.56 4.69
CA LEU A 78 7.85 -33.32 5.10
C LEU A 78 9.30 -33.60 5.52
N LYS A 79 10.26 -33.02 4.81
CA LYS A 79 11.66 -32.95 5.20
C LYS A 79 11.88 -31.75 6.12
N ARG A 80 12.83 -31.88 7.04
CA ARG A 80 13.25 -30.79 7.92
C ARG A 80 13.83 -29.64 7.08
N SER A 81 13.30 -28.44 7.27
CA SER A 81 13.82 -27.20 6.70
C SER A 81 14.54 -26.37 7.78
N ALA A 82 15.05 -25.19 7.40
CA ALA A 82 15.76 -24.31 8.32
C ALA A 82 14.88 -23.71 9.43
N LYS A 83 13.58 -23.57 9.17
CA LYS A 83 12.58 -23.04 10.11
C LYS A 83 11.43 -24.02 10.28
N GLU A 84 10.85 -24.05 11.47
CA GLU A 84 9.67 -24.89 11.71
C GLU A 84 8.46 -24.35 10.96
N PHE A 85 7.74 -25.23 10.25
CA PHE A 85 6.48 -24.87 9.60
C PHE A 85 5.36 -24.79 10.65
N LYS A 86 5.30 -23.66 11.36
CA LYS A 86 4.30 -23.36 12.40
C LYS A 86 3.69 -21.98 12.18
N ALA A 87 2.45 -21.81 12.65
CA ALA A 87 1.75 -20.53 12.61
C ALA A 87 2.56 -19.43 13.32
N GLY A 88 2.61 -18.24 12.72
CA GLY A 88 3.38 -17.10 13.23
C GLY A 88 4.85 -17.04 12.78
N THR A 89 5.34 -18.03 12.01
CA THR A 89 6.71 -18.00 11.49
C THR A 89 6.84 -17.02 10.32
N ALA A 90 7.80 -16.10 10.41
CA ALA A 90 8.09 -15.14 9.35
C ALA A 90 9.10 -15.71 8.33
N TYR A 91 8.82 -15.51 7.04
CA TYR A 91 9.67 -15.92 5.92
C TYR A 91 10.06 -14.72 5.08
N ARG A 92 11.28 -14.76 4.53
CA ARG A 92 11.74 -13.77 3.55
C ARG A 92 11.46 -14.26 2.13
N LYS A 93 11.43 -13.34 1.17
CA LYS A 93 11.31 -13.68 -0.26
C LYS A 93 12.46 -14.61 -0.65
N GLY A 94 12.12 -15.76 -1.25
CA GLY A 94 13.09 -16.80 -1.66
C GLY A 94 13.46 -17.80 -0.57
N GLU A 95 12.92 -17.67 0.65
CA GLU A 95 13.13 -18.64 1.71
C GLU A 95 12.21 -19.85 1.55
N ILE A 96 12.73 -21.04 1.82
CA ILE A 96 11.97 -22.30 1.75
C ILE A 96 11.02 -22.38 2.94
N ILE A 97 9.71 -22.33 2.66
CA ILE A 97 8.66 -22.47 3.66
C ILE A 97 8.50 -23.93 4.08
N LEU A 98 8.45 -24.82 3.09
CA LEU A 98 8.19 -26.24 3.27
C LEU A 98 9.09 -27.03 2.31
N HIS A 99 9.74 -28.09 2.80
CA HIS A 99 10.54 -28.98 1.97
C HIS A 99 9.87 -30.36 1.96
N ILE A 100 9.33 -30.79 0.82
CA ILE A 100 8.65 -32.08 0.70
C ILE A 100 9.58 -33.07 -0.01
N ASN A 101 9.60 -34.33 0.43
CA ASN A 101 10.26 -35.39 -0.32
C ASN A 101 9.50 -35.70 -1.61
N SER A 102 10.11 -35.42 -2.77
CA SER A 102 9.53 -35.67 -4.09
C SER A 102 10.02 -36.96 -4.76
N ASP A 103 10.78 -37.82 -4.06
CA ASP A 103 11.39 -39.03 -4.65
C ASP A 103 10.33 -39.97 -5.28
N GLU A 104 9.19 -40.16 -4.61
CA GLU A 104 8.08 -40.98 -5.13
C GLU A 104 7.47 -40.38 -6.40
N PHE A 105 7.22 -39.08 -6.39
CA PHE A 105 6.71 -38.36 -7.56
C PHE A 105 7.70 -38.44 -8.73
N TYR A 106 9.00 -38.30 -8.45
CA TYR A 106 10.06 -38.43 -9.44
C TYR A 106 10.12 -39.83 -10.04
N ALA A 107 10.02 -40.89 -9.22
CA ALA A 107 9.97 -42.27 -9.70
C ALA A 107 8.72 -42.53 -10.57
N ASN A 108 7.57 -41.94 -10.21
CA ASN A 108 6.37 -42.00 -11.04
C ASN A 108 6.57 -41.31 -12.40
N LEU A 109 7.16 -40.10 -12.41
CA LEU A 109 7.49 -39.38 -13.63
C LEU A 109 8.45 -40.20 -14.52
N GLN A 110 9.46 -40.85 -13.94
CA GLN A 110 10.39 -41.73 -14.65
C GLN A 110 9.68 -42.93 -15.30
N SER A 111 8.73 -43.54 -14.59
CA SER A 111 7.90 -44.62 -15.13
C SER A 111 7.06 -44.15 -16.33
N GLN A 112 6.42 -42.98 -16.23
CA GLN A 112 5.64 -42.41 -17.34
C GLN A 112 6.50 -42.05 -18.55
N LYS A 113 7.71 -41.51 -18.33
CA LYS A 113 8.67 -41.26 -19.41
C LYS A 113 9.10 -42.54 -20.12
N SER A 114 9.38 -43.59 -19.35
CA SER A 114 9.74 -44.90 -19.89
C SER A 114 8.60 -45.50 -20.72
N ASN A 115 7.35 -45.38 -20.24
CA ASN A 115 6.16 -45.83 -20.98
C ASN A 115 5.99 -45.06 -22.30
N PHE A 116 6.18 -43.74 -22.28
CA PHE A 116 6.13 -42.91 -23.48
C PHE A 116 7.21 -43.30 -24.50
N TYR A 117 8.47 -43.46 -24.04
CA TYR A 117 9.58 -43.92 -24.87
C TYR A 117 9.31 -45.28 -25.51
N ASN A 118 8.79 -46.23 -24.72
CA ASN A 118 8.43 -47.57 -25.20
C ASN A 118 7.30 -47.53 -26.23
N THR A 119 6.32 -46.66 -26.05
CA THR A 119 5.20 -46.51 -26.99
C THR A 119 5.69 -46.01 -28.35
N ILE A 120 6.59 -45.02 -28.38
CA ILE A 120 7.17 -44.54 -29.63
C ILE A 120 8.05 -45.61 -30.28
N THR A 121 8.85 -46.33 -29.47
CA THR A 121 9.71 -47.41 -29.95
C THR A 121 8.89 -48.54 -30.58
N ALA A 122 7.74 -48.89 -30.00
CA ALA A 122 6.86 -49.95 -30.49
C ALA A 122 6.22 -49.62 -31.86
N ILE A 123 5.97 -48.35 -32.16
CA ILE A 123 5.38 -47.95 -33.44
C ILE A 123 6.41 -47.60 -34.51
N LEU A 124 7.71 -47.58 -34.16
CA LEU A 124 8.78 -47.21 -35.06
C LEU A 124 8.89 -48.13 -36.30
N PRO A 125 8.69 -49.46 -36.21
CA PRO A 125 8.61 -50.33 -37.38
C PRO A 125 7.45 -49.97 -38.31
N ASP A 126 6.28 -49.64 -37.75
CA ASP A 126 5.09 -49.25 -38.53
C ASP A 126 5.36 -47.93 -39.28
N ILE A 127 6.00 -46.94 -38.62
CA ILE A 127 6.44 -45.70 -39.27
C ILE A 127 7.42 -46.01 -40.41
N ARG A 128 8.35 -46.95 -40.22
CA ARG A 128 9.33 -47.31 -41.26
C ARG A 128 8.67 -47.89 -42.51
N LEU A 129 7.62 -48.67 -42.34
CA LEU A 129 6.91 -49.33 -43.44
C LEU A 129 5.92 -48.40 -44.13
N ASP A 130 5.09 -47.69 -43.35
CA ASP A 130 3.96 -46.91 -43.88
C ASP A 130 4.31 -45.43 -44.13
N TYR A 131 5.35 -44.90 -43.48
CA TYR A 131 5.74 -43.48 -43.51
C TYR A 131 7.28 -43.30 -43.59
N PRO A 132 7.94 -43.80 -44.65
CA PRO A 132 9.40 -43.83 -44.76
C PRO A 132 10.06 -42.45 -44.67
N ASP A 133 9.39 -41.40 -45.18
CA ASP A 133 9.88 -40.01 -45.12
C ASP A 133 9.94 -39.46 -43.69
N GLU A 134 9.08 -39.96 -42.80
CA GLU A 134 8.98 -39.51 -41.41
C GLU A 134 9.82 -40.34 -40.44
N PHE A 135 10.25 -41.54 -40.84
CA PHE A 135 11.03 -42.46 -40.01
C PHE A 135 12.28 -41.80 -39.41
N GLN A 136 13.04 -41.07 -40.23
CA GLN A 136 14.27 -40.42 -39.77
C GLN A 136 13.99 -39.34 -38.71
N LYS A 137 12.84 -38.67 -38.78
CA LYS A 137 12.41 -37.64 -37.81
C LYS A 137 12.14 -38.27 -36.44
N TRP A 138 11.38 -39.36 -36.41
CA TRP A 138 11.05 -40.08 -35.18
C TRP A 138 12.24 -40.83 -34.59
N GLN A 139 13.12 -41.38 -35.42
CA GLN A 139 14.37 -41.98 -34.96
C GLN A 139 15.30 -40.94 -34.32
N ARG A 140 15.44 -39.74 -34.92
CA ARG A 140 16.21 -38.65 -34.30
C ARG A 140 15.60 -38.21 -32.96
N TYR A 141 14.27 -38.13 -32.88
CA TYR A 141 13.58 -37.80 -31.65
C TYR A 141 13.87 -38.82 -30.54
N LEU A 142 13.74 -40.12 -30.82
CA LEU A 142 14.09 -41.19 -29.87
C LEU A 142 15.56 -41.14 -29.45
N ASN A 143 16.49 -40.93 -30.39
CA ASN A 143 17.92 -40.84 -30.09
C ASN A 143 18.27 -39.64 -29.20
N SER A 144 17.47 -38.57 -29.26
CA SER A 144 17.64 -37.38 -28.41
C SER A 144 16.97 -37.51 -27.03
N PHE A 145 16.20 -38.58 -26.81
CA PHE A 145 15.42 -38.76 -25.60
C PHE A 145 16.27 -39.32 -24.46
N ASP A 146 16.38 -38.55 -23.37
CA ASP A 146 17.07 -38.93 -22.15
C ASP A 146 16.06 -38.94 -21.00
N LEU A 147 15.86 -40.11 -20.38
CA LEU A 147 14.90 -40.31 -19.29
C LEU A 147 15.16 -39.38 -18.09
N ASN A 148 16.43 -39.04 -17.85
CA ASN A 148 16.83 -38.19 -16.72
C ASN A 148 16.65 -36.69 -16.99
N LYS A 149 16.39 -36.29 -18.25
CA LYS A 149 16.25 -34.89 -18.65
C LYS A 149 14.80 -34.55 -18.97
N THR A 150 14.54 -33.26 -19.16
CA THR A 150 13.25 -32.77 -19.62
C THR A 150 12.91 -33.36 -20.98
N THR A 151 11.65 -33.77 -21.12
CA THR A 151 11.12 -34.38 -22.33
C THR A 151 11.24 -33.42 -23.51
N PRO A 152 11.92 -33.81 -24.61
CA PRO A 152 12.06 -32.96 -25.78
C PRO A 152 10.69 -32.68 -26.41
N LYS A 153 10.56 -31.54 -27.10
CA LYS A 153 9.31 -31.19 -27.78
C LYS A 153 9.03 -32.19 -28.90
N LEU A 154 7.76 -32.59 -29.04
CA LEU A 154 7.33 -33.43 -30.15
C LEU A 154 7.77 -32.84 -31.50
N PRO A 155 8.19 -33.69 -32.46
CA PRO A 155 8.48 -33.23 -33.82
C PRO A 155 7.25 -32.59 -34.46
N THR A 156 7.47 -31.63 -35.37
CA THR A 156 6.39 -31.06 -36.18
C THR A 156 5.84 -32.13 -37.12
N PHE A 157 4.51 -32.28 -37.15
CA PHE A 157 3.84 -33.17 -38.10
C PHE A 157 3.92 -32.58 -39.50
N SER A 158 4.38 -33.37 -40.48
CA SER A 158 4.52 -32.91 -41.87
C SER A 158 3.22 -33.14 -42.65
N SER A 159 2.38 -34.08 -42.21
CA SER A 159 1.12 -34.44 -42.86
C SER A 159 0.01 -34.77 -41.86
N ASP A 160 -1.25 -34.61 -42.30
CA ASP A 160 -2.41 -35.01 -41.50
C ASP A 160 -2.46 -36.53 -41.28
N LYS A 161 -1.98 -37.33 -42.24
CA LYS A 161 -1.91 -38.79 -42.11
C LYS A 161 -0.99 -39.20 -40.96
N GLU A 162 0.21 -38.62 -40.90
CA GLU A 162 1.14 -38.83 -39.79
C GLU A 162 0.51 -38.40 -38.47
N LYS A 163 -0.08 -37.20 -38.43
CA LYS A 163 -0.71 -36.66 -37.23
C LYS A 163 -1.81 -37.58 -36.69
N TYR A 164 -2.67 -38.11 -37.56
CA TYR A 164 -3.74 -39.02 -37.16
C TYR A 164 -3.21 -40.38 -36.72
N PHE A 165 -2.17 -40.90 -37.38
CA PHE A 165 -1.53 -42.15 -36.95
C PHE A 165 -0.92 -42.03 -35.55
N ILE A 166 -0.11 -40.99 -35.31
CA ILE A 166 0.56 -40.76 -34.02
C ILE A 166 -0.47 -40.48 -32.92
N SER A 167 -1.50 -39.69 -33.22
CA SER A 167 -2.57 -39.42 -32.25
C SER A 167 -3.43 -40.66 -31.98
N GLY A 168 -3.71 -41.48 -33.00
CA GLY A 168 -4.48 -42.72 -32.89
C GLY A 168 -3.77 -43.79 -32.06
N ARG A 169 -2.43 -43.78 -32.05
CA ARG A 169 -1.60 -44.61 -31.15
C ARG A 169 -1.42 -44.00 -29.76
N GLY A 170 -2.08 -42.88 -29.44
CA GLY A 170 -2.09 -42.28 -28.11
C GLY A 170 -0.81 -41.55 -27.71
N ILE A 171 0.14 -41.34 -28.63
CA ILE A 171 1.45 -40.76 -28.33
C ILE A 171 1.33 -39.28 -27.95
N THR A 172 0.45 -38.54 -28.63
CA THR A 172 0.16 -37.14 -28.30
C THR A 172 -0.34 -37.01 -26.87
N THR A 173 -1.30 -37.85 -26.47
CA THR A 173 -1.82 -37.90 -25.09
C THR A 173 -0.74 -38.28 -24.09
N ALA A 174 0.04 -39.33 -24.37
CA ALA A 174 1.13 -39.76 -23.49
C ALA A 174 2.19 -38.67 -23.29
N TYR A 175 2.53 -37.92 -24.35
CA TYR A 175 3.45 -36.78 -24.27
C TYR A 175 2.93 -35.69 -23.32
N TYR A 176 1.66 -35.29 -23.46
CA TYR A 176 1.09 -34.24 -22.60
C TYR A 176 0.90 -34.72 -21.15
N ASN A 177 0.66 -36.01 -20.92
CA ASN A 177 0.64 -36.58 -19.57
C ASN A 177 2.02 -36.46 -18.90
N VAL A 178 3.10 -36.83 -19.60
CA VAL A 178 4.47 -36.65 -19.10
C VAL A 178 4.75 -35.16 -18.88
N LYS A 179 4.38 -34.29 -19.82
CA LYS A 179 4.59 -32.84 -19.70
C LYS A 179 3.87 -32.24 -18.48
N ASN A 180 2.64 -32.69 -18.21
CA ASN A 180 1.89 -32.26 -17.04
C ASN A 180 2.59 -32.66 -15.73
N LEU A 181 3.15 -33.88 -15.67
CA LEU A 181 3.91 -34.32 -14.50
C LEU A 181 5.25 -33.57 -14.35
N GLU A 182 5.93 -33.25 -15.46
CA GLU A 182 7.13 -32.40 -15.42
C GLU A 182 6.86 -31.00 -14.90
N VAL A 183 5.73 -30.39 -15.28
CA VAL A 183 5.35 -29.06 -14.81
C VAL A 183 5.12 -29.06 -13.30
N LYS A 184 4.48 -30.10 -12.75
CA LYS A 184 4.25 -30.23 -11.30
C LYS A 184 5.50 -30.46 -10.46
N LEU A 185 6.60 -30.89 -11.08
CA LEU A 185 7.89 -31.09 -10.40
C LEU A 185 8.77 -29.83 -10.43
N SER A 186 8.55 -28.93 -11.39
CA SER A 186 9.40 -27.78 -11.69
C SER A 186 9.19 -26.63 -10.70
#